data_AF-A0A1J4W9N6-F1
#
_entry.id   AF-A0A1J4W9N6-F1
#
_cell.length_a   1.000
_cell.length_b   1.000
_cell.length_c   1.000
_cell.angle_alpha   90.00
_cell.angle_beta   90.00
_cell.angle_gamma   90.00
#
_symmetry.space_group_name_H-M   'P 1'
#
loop_
_entity.id
_entity.type
_entity.pdbx_description
1 polymer ?
#
loop_
_entity_poly.entity_id
_entity_poly.type
_entity_poly.pdbx_seq_one_letter_code
_entity_poly.pdbx_strand_id
1 'polypeptide(L)'
;MSYKEFLKPDWRKIVIFIVLFFLSNAIPYIPIKDCSLEFGGCDWELCQPSLFYCKHTEAAQYYLGIENPWIQMILILFFMFVFPYLLSCLIIWVYDKLKKKS
;
A
#
# COMPACT_ATOMS: atom_id res chain seq x y z
N MET A 1 -22.11 -2.39 13.88
CA MET A 1 -21.12 -1.34 14.13
C MET A 1 -21.58 -0.09 13.43
N SER A 2 -21.52 1.03 14.16
CA SER A 2 -21.61 2.37 13.56
C SER A 2 -20.34 2.68 12.75
N TYR A 3 -20.40 3.61 11.79
CA TYR A 3 -19.24 4.04 10.98
C TYR A 3 -18.06 4.49 11.87
N LYS A 4 -18.35 5.15 13.00
CA LYS A 4 -17.34 5.57 13.98
C LYS A 4 -16.60 4.39 14.61
N GLU A 5 -17.29 3.28 14.88
CA GLU A 5 -16.68 2.07 15.44
C GLU A 5 -15.91 1.28 14.38
N PHE A 6 -16.37 1.34 13.13
CA PHE A 6 -15.70 0.72 12.00
C PHE A 6 -14.30 1.31 11.78
N LEU A 7 -14.16 2.64 11.84
CA LEU A 7 -12.87 3.31 11.68
C LEU A 7 -12.04 3.43 12.96
N LYS A 8 -12.61 3.12 14.14
CA LYS A 8 -11.87 3.22 15.39
C LYS A 8 -10.71 2.22 15.39
N PRO A 9 -9.46 2.65 15.69
CA PRO A 9 -8.33 1.74 15.76
C PRO A 9 -8.55 0.73 16.90
N ASP A 10 -8.33 -0.54 16.58
CA ASP A 10 -8.38 -1.68 17.50
C ASP A 10 -7.12 -2.51 17.23
N TRP A 11 -6.55 -3.15 18.26
CA TRP A 11 -5.33 -3.94 18.14
C TRP A 11 -5.45 -5.02 17.06
N ARG A 12 -6.64 -5.61 16.87
CA ARG A 12 -6.89 -6.59 15.80
C ARG A 12 -6.75 -5.98 14.40
N LYS A 13 -7.29 -4.77 14.20
CA LYS A 13 -7.20 -4.04 12.93
C LYS A 13 -5.76 -3.61 12.66
N ILE A 14 -5.03 -3.21 13.70
CA ILE A 14 -3.61 -2.83 13.61
C ILE A 14 -2.75 -4.03 13.21
N VAL A 15 -2.94 -5.19 13.84
CA VAL A 15 -2.19 -6.41 13.48
C VAL A 15 -2.44 -6.80 12.02
N ILE A 16 -3.71 -6.84 11.58
CA ILE A 16 -4.04 -7.17 10.19
C ILE A 16 -3.50 -6.11 9.23
N PHE A 17 -3.56 -4.83 9.59
CA PHE A 17 -2.98 -3.75 8.80
C PHE A 17 -1.48 -3.97 8.59
N ILE A 18 -0.72 -4.27 9.64
CA ILE A 18 0.72 -4.53 9.56
C ILE A 18 1.00 -5.71 8.63
N VAL A 19 0.25 -6.81 8.77
CA VAL A 19 0.40 -7.99 7.90
C VAL A 19 0.11 -7.63 6.43
N LEU A 20 -1.00 -6.93 6.16
CA LEU A 20 -1.37 -6.51 4.82
C LEU A 20 -0.35 -5.53 4.22
N PHE A 21 0.20 -4.63 5.04
CA PHE A 21 1.23 -3.68 4.62
C PHE A 21 2.52 -4.41 4.22
N PHE A 22 2.97 -5.39 5.00
CA PHE A 22 4.14 -6.18 4.60
C PHE A 22 3.85 -7.04 3.37
N LEU A 23 2.66 -7.65 3.25
CA LEU A 23 2.28 -8.42 2.08
C LEU A 23 2.21 -7.57 0.81
N SER A 24 1.69 -6.34 0.89
CA SER A 24 1.62 -5.44 -0.26
C SER A 24 3.01 -5.00 -0.73
N ASN A 25 3.99 -4.94 0.17
CA ASN A 25 5.38 -4.63 -0.16
C ASN A 25 6.20 -5.87 -0.56
N ALA A 26 5.80 -7.07 -0.13
CA ALA A 26 6.52 -8.32 -0.38
C ALA A 26 6.23 -8.92 -1.77
N ILE A 27 5.11 -8.55 -2.42
CA ILE A 27 4.81 -9.01 -3.78
C ILE A 27 5.73 -8.25 -4.74
N PRO A 28 6.68 -8.91 -5.43
CA PRO A 28 7.44 -8.26 -6.48
C PRO A 28 6.48 -7.96 -7.63
N TYR A 29 5.99 -6.72 -7.67
CA TYR A 29 5.27 -6.20 -8.82
C TYR A 29 6.21 -6.35 -10.02
N ILE A 30 5.75 -7.15 -10.99
CA ILE A 30 6.19 -7.35 -12.38
C ILE A 30 7.48 -6.58 -12.73
N PRO A 31 8.55 -7.25 -13.21
CA PRO A 31 9.79 -6.57 -13.57
C PRO A 31 9.52 -5.57 -14.70
N ILE A 32 9.31 -4.31 -14.35
CA ILE A 32 9.36 -3.19 -15.28
C ILE A 32 10.83 -3.11 -15.68
N LYS A 33 11.11 -3.39 -16.94
CA LYS A 33 12.45 -3.66 -17.46
C LYS A 33 13.40 -2.46 -17.40
N ASP A 34 12.92 -1.25 -17.09
CA ASP A 34 13.65 -0.01 -17.36
C ASP A 34 13.80 0.93 -16.15
N CYS A 35 13.68 0.46 -14.90
CA CYS A 35 14.14 1.25 -13.74
C CYS A 35 15.69 1.23 -13.59
N SER A 36 16.44 0.98 -14.65
CA SER A 36 17.89 1.21 -14.70
C SER A 36 18.15 2.69 -14.96
N LEU A 37 17.65 3.56 -14.08
CA LEU A 37 18.35 4.83 -13.91
C LEU A 37 19.74 4.45 -13.41
N GLU A 38 20.75 4.91 -14.12
CA GLU A 38 22.15 4.90 -13.73
C GLU A 38 22.28 5.56 -12.35
N PHE A 39 21.97 4.82 -11.29
CA PHE A 39 22.36 5.15 -9.92
C PHE A 39 23.85 4.85 -9.84
N GLY A 40 24.65 5.65 -10.53
CA GLY A 40 26.09 5.71 -10.36
C GLY A 40 26.38 6.01 -8.89
N GLY A 41 26.69 4.97 -8.12
CA GLY A 41 27.21 5.08 -6.76
C GLY A 41 26.18 5.36 -5.66
N CYS A 42 24.96 4.83 -5.72
CA CYS A 42 24.07 4.85 -4.56
C CYS A 42 24.11 3.52 -3.82
N ASP A 43 24.55 3.55 -2.55
CA ASP A 43 24.50 2.39 -1.66
C ASP A 43 23.05 1.87 -1.54
N TRP A 44 22.90 0.55 -1.60
CA TRP A 44 21.62 -0.18 -1.59
C TRP A 44 20.63 0.30 -0.52
N GLU A 45 21.12 0.72 0.64
CA GLU A 45 20.30 1.18 1.77
C GLU A 45 19.67 2.56 1.55
N LEU A 46 20.33 3.44 0.79
CA LEU A 46 19.83 4.77 0.42
C LEU A 46 18.96 4.73 -0.85
N CYS A 47 19.09 3.68 -1.66
CA CYS A 47 18.42 3.52 -2.94
C CYS A 47 17.06 2.80 -2.86
N GLN A 48 16.72 2.16 -1.73
CA GLN A 48 15.42 1.48 -1.60
C GLN A 48 14.22 2.42 -1.71
N PRO A 49 14.19 3.60 -1.05
CA PRO A 49 13.05 4.51 -1.17
C PRO A 49 12.90 5.07 -2.58
N SER A 50 14.00 5.33 -3.29
CA SER A 50 13.99 5.87 -4.66
C SER A 50 13.55 4.83 -5.68
N LEU A 51 13.99 3.57 -5.54
CA LEU A 51 13.51 2.46 -6.38
C LEU A 51 12.02 2.16 -6.13
N PHE A 52 11.58 2.25 -4.88
CA PHE A 52 10.17 2.10 -4.53
C PHE A 52 9.31 3.19 -5.19
N TYR A 53 9.75 4.44 -5.10
CA TYR A 53 9.09 5.57 -5.74
C TYR A 53 9.03 5.39 -7.26
N CYS A 54 10.16 5.10 -7.91
CA CYS A 54 10.27 4.95 -9.36
C CYS A 54 9.33 3.86 -9.92
N LYS A 55 9.30 2.69 -9.27
CA LYS A 55 8.43 1.57 -9.68
C LYS A 55 6.95 1.89 -9.58
N HIS A 56 6.55 2.66 -8.58
CA HIS A 56 5.16 2.99 -8.36
C HIS A 56 4.68 4.19 -9.19
N THR A 57 5.57 5.15 -9.48
CA THR A 57 5.28 6.26 -10.38
C THR A 57 5.14 5.81 -11.82
N GLU A 58 6.01 4.89 -12.29
CA GLU A 58 5.91 4.33 -13.65
C GLU A 58 4.64 3.50 -13.84
N ALA A 59 4.28 2.67 -12.84
CA ALA A 59 3.02 1.94 -12.88
C ALA A 59 1.81 2.90 -12.91
N ALA A 60 1.82 3.97 -12.10
CA ALA A 60 0.75 4.96 -12.11
C ALA A 60 0.65 5.69 -13.47
N GLN A 61 1.78 6.03 -14.11
CA GLN A 61 1.78 6.61 -15.45
C GLN A 61 1.25 5.64 -16.49
N TYR A 62 1.75 4.40 -16.50
CA TYR A 62 1.38 3.39 -17.49
C TYR A 62 -0.10 2.99 -17.41
N TYR A 63 -0.64 2.80 -16.20
CA TYR A 63 -2.00 2.32 -16.00
C TYR A 63 -3.05 3.43 -15.89
N LEU A 64 -2.70 4.60 -15.33
CA LEU A 64 -3.67 5.67 -15.05
C LEU A 64 -3.48 6.91 -15.94
N GLY A 65 -2.40 7.00 -16.73
CA GLY A 65 -2.12 8.17 -17.57
C GLY A 65 -1.88 9.46 -16.76
N ILE A 66 -1.56 9.34 -15.47
CA ILE A 66 -1.34 10.49 -14.59
C ILE A 66 0.11 10.92 -14.75
N GLU A 67 0.35 12.09 -15.35
CA GLU A 67 1.71 12.62 -15.55
C GLU A 67 2.22 13.45 -14.36
N ASN A 68 1.31 13.95 -13.52
CA ASN A 68 1.68 14.82 -12.41
C ASN A 68 2.29 14.01 -11.24
N PRO A 69 3.58 14.22 -10.90
CA PRO A 69 4.28 13.42 -9.88
C PRO A 69 3.69 13.60 -8.47
N TRP A 70 3.13 14.76 -8.16
CA TRP A 70 2.50 15.01 -6.86
C TRP A 70 1.22 14.18 -6.68
N ILE A 71 0.43 14.07 -7.76
CA ILE A 71 -0.79 13.25 -7.74
C ILE A 71 -0.42 11.77 -7.62
N GLN A 72 0.62 11.33 -8.35
CA GLN A 72 1.14 9.97 -8.23
C GLN A 72 1.60 9.67 -6.80
N MET A 73 2.39 10.55 -6.18
CA MET A 73 2.85 10.39 -4.81
C MET A 73 1.69 10.28 -3.82
N ILE A 74 0.67 11.14 -3.95
CA ILE A 74 -0.53 11.10 -3.10
C ILE A 74 -1.28 9.77 -3.27
N LEU A 75 -1.43 9.29 -4.50
CA LEU A 75 -2.09 8.01 -4.77
C LEU A 75 -1.31 6.84 -4.18
N ILE A 76 0.01 6.83 -4.32
CA ILE A 76 0.87 5.79 -3.76
C ILE A 76 0.73 5.75 -2.24
N LEU A 77 0.83 6.90 -1.57
CA LEU A 77 0.64 7.00 -0.13
C LEU A 77 -0.77 6.55 0.30
N PHE A 78 -1.79 6.92 -0.48
CA PHE A 78 -3.16 6.48 -0.25
C PHE A 78 -3.29 4.95 -0.32
N PHE A 79 -2.75 4.31 -1.37
CA PHE A 79 -2.79 2.87 -1.54
C PHE A 79 -1.88 2.11 -0.55
N MET A 80 -0.80 2.73 -0.06
CA MET A 80 0.07 2.11 0.94
C MET A 80 -0.51 2.16 2.35
N PHE A 81 -1.15 3.27 2.73
CA PHE A 81 -1.56 3.47 4.13
C PHE A 81 -3.07 3.36 4.32
N VAL A 82 -3.84 4.02 3.45
CA VAL A 82 -5.29 4.11 3.63
C VAL A 82 -5.97 2.82 3.20
N PHE A 83 -5.59 2.27 2.03
CA PHE A 83 -6.23 1.07 1.51
C PHE A 83 -6.06 -0.17 2.43
N PRO A 84 -4.85 -0.51 2.92
CA PRO A 84 -4.69 -1.68 3.78
C PRO A 84 -5.36 -1.50 5.14
N TYR A 85 -5.49 -0.26 5.62
CA TYR A 85 -6.22 0.05 6.85
C TYR A 85 -7.73 -0.14 6.69
N LEU A 86 -8.31 0.34 5.59
CA LEU A 86 -9.71 0.10 5.28
C LEU A 86 -10.00 -1.39 5.09
N LEU A 87 -9.07 -2.10 4.44
CA LEU A 87 -9.17 -3.55 4.26
C LEU A 87 -9.09 -4.29 5.60
N SER A 88 -8.21 -3.88 6.53
CA SER A 88 -8.15 -4.47 7.87
C SER A 88 -9.44 -4.23 8.66
N CYS A 89 -10.02 -3.03 8.55
CA CYS A 89 -11.33 -2.73 9.13
C CYS A 89 -12.44 -3.63 8.54
N LEU A 90 -12.43 -3.81 7.21
CA LEU A 90 -13.39 -4.67 6.52
C LEU A 90 -13.28 -6.12 6.97
N ILE A 91 -12.07 -6.67 7.06
CA ILE A 91 -11.83 -8.05 7.51
C ILE A 91 -12.40 -8.27 8.91
N ILE A 92 -12.09 -7.37 9.85
CA ILE A 92 -12.62 -7.47 11.22
C ILE A 92 -14.14 -7.35 11.26
N TRP A 93 -14.71 -6.46 10.45
CA TRP A 93 -16.16 -6.31 10.37
C TRP A 93 -16.86 -7.57 9.84
N VAL A 94 -16.31 -8.18 8.78
CA VAL A 94 -16.81 -9.45 8.23
C VAL A 94 -16.70 -10.56 9.27
N TYR A 95 -15.56 -10.66 9.95
CA TYR A 95 -15.34 -11.64 11.02
C TYR A 95 -16.36 -11.50 12.16
N ASP A 96 -16.59 -10.30 12.66
CA ASP A 96 -17.57 -10.04 13.72
C ASP A 96 -19.00 -10.35 13.27
N LYS A 97 -19.33 -10.11 12.00
CA LYS A 97 -20.64 -10.43 11.42
C LYS A 97 -20.87 -11.93 11.28
N LEU A 98 -19.85 -12.69 10.89
CA LEU A 98 -19.92 -14.14 10.80
C LEU A 98 -20.02 -14.78 12.17
N LYS A 99 -19.21 -14.32 13.14
CA LYS A 99 -19.23 -14.83 14.51
C LYS A 99 -20.59 -14.66 15.20
N LYS A 100 -21.28 -13.53 14.98
CA LYS A 100 -22.61 -13.28 15.57
C LYS A 100 -23.75 -14.12 14.98
N LYS A 101 -23.52 -14.78 13.84
CA LYS A 101 -24.50 -15.68 13.21
C LYS A 101 -24.33 -17.14 13.65
N SER A 102 -23.23 -17.48 14.31
CA SER A 102 -22.94 -18.80 14.86
C SER A 102 -23.21 -18.83 16.36
#